data_AF-A0A936Q8S4-F1
#
_entry.id   AF-A0A936Q8S4-F1
#
_cell.length_a   1.000
_cell.length_b   1.000
_cell.length_c   1.000
_cell.angle_alpha   90.00
_cell.angle_beta   90.00
_cell.angle_gamma   90.00
#
_symmetry.space_group_name_H-M   'P 1'
#
loop_
_entity.id
_entity.type
_entity.pdbx_description
1 polymer ?
#
loop_
_entity_poly.entity_id
_entity_poly.type
_entity_poly.pdbx_seq_one_letter_code
_entity_poly.pdbx_strand_id
1 'polypeptide(L)'
;MSEAAVELWGFLSDDVERVREEVERLLEVTFRLHESASIGPYYFAPLDEPESDLILRPNRDAGFDEDTDDPDDAFVEPDFPDFGVLLYVERKTEGKPGSGALARLGGTAQLLLVE
;
A
#
# COMPACT_ATOMS: atom_id res chain seq x y z
N MET A 1 -17.22 -16.47 -1.24
CA MET A 1 -16.49 -15.31 -0.68
C MET A 1 -15.55 -14.93 -1.80
N SER A 2 -15.85 -13.86 -2.55
CA SER A 2 -14.93 -13.40 -3.60
C SER A 2 -13.67 -12.89 -2.91
N GLU A 3 -12.49 -13.32 -3.36
CA GLU A 3 -11.22 -12.77 -2.90
C GLU A 3 -11.20 -11.26 -3.19
N ALA A 4 -10.81 -10.45 -2.21
CA ALA A 4 -10.64 -9.02 -2.42
C ALA A 4 -9.48 -8.83 -3.41
N ALA A 5 -9.71 -8.07 -4.48
CA ALA A 5 -8.64 -7.82 -5.44
C ALA A 5 -7.67 -6.80 -4.85
N VAL A 6 -6.38 -7.11 -4.82
CA VAL A 6 -5.34 -6.25 -4.25
C VAL A 6 -4.39 -5.79 -5.35
N GLU A 7 -4.23 -4.47 -5.50
CA GLU A 7 -3.18 -3.88 -6.35
C GLU A 7 -2.05 -3.32 -5.47
N LEU A 8 -0.81 -3.67 -5.80
CA LEU A 8 0.39 -3.18 -5.10
C LEU A 8 1.18 -2.22 -5.99
N TRP A 9 1.46 -1.03 -5.47
CA TRP A 9 2.24 0.01 -6.13
C TRP A 9 3.50 0.35 -5.34
N GLY A 10 4.64 0.46 -6.02
CA GLY A 10 5.94 0.80 -5.44
C GLY A 10 6.43 2.19 -5.82
N PHE A 11 6.96 2.93 -4.83
CA PHE A 11 7.59 4.24 -5.00
C PHE A 11 9.08 4.15 -4.69
N LEU A 12 9.93 4.69 -5.56
CA LEU A 12 11.39 4.64 -5.39
C LEU A 12 11.88 5.51 -4.22
N SER A 13 11.07 6.47 -3.78
CA SER A 13 11.35 7.31 -2.62
C SER A 13 11.26 6.50 -1.34
N ASP A 14 12.18 6.75 -0.40
CA ASP A 14 12.18 6.26 0.98
C ASP A 14 11.45 7.20 1.95
N ASP A 15 11.23 8.45 1.54
CA ASP A 15 10.44 9.44 2.29
C ASP A 15 8.93 9.15 2.18
N VAL A 16 8.40 8.44 3.18
CA VAL A 16 6.97 8.09 3.27
C VAL A 16 6.06 9.31 3.41
N GLU A 17 6.52 10.39 4.05
CA GLU A 17 5.69 11.60 4.20
C GLU A 17 5.52 12.31 2.86
N ARG A 18 6.60 12.41 2.10
CA ARG A 18 6.56 12.98 0.76
C ARG A 18 5.66 12.15 -0.17
N VAL A 19 5.76 10.82 -0.11
CA VAL A 19 4.90 9.93 -0.89
C VAL A 19 3.44 10.08 -0.44
N ARG A 20 3.16 10.15 0.87
CA ARG A 20 1.82 10.40 1.41
C ARG A 20 1.21 11.66 0.83
N GLU A 21 1.90 12.80 0.94
CA GLU A 21 1.42 14.09 0.43
C GLU A 21 1.16 14.06 -1.09
N GLU A 22 2.01 13.37 -1.83
CA GLU A 22 1.84 13.21 -3.27
C GLU A 22 0.61 12.37 -3.62
N VAL A 23 0.42 11.24 -2.93
CA VAL A 23 -0.74 10.36 -3.14
C VAL A 23 -2.05 11.06 -2.72
N GLU A 24 -2.06 11.77 -1.58
CA GLU A 24 -3.21 12.59 -1.14
C GLU A 24 -3.59 13.61 -2.23
N ARG A 25 -2.61 14.28 -2.82
CA ARG A 25 -2.83 15.25 -3.89
C ARG A 25 -3.33 14.62 -5.18
N LEU A 26 -2.80 13.46 -5.58
CA LEU A 26 -3.15 12.81 -6.85
C LEU A 26 -4.53 12.14 -6.81
N LEU A 27 -4.86 11.53 -5.67
CA LEU A 27 -6.09 10.76 -5.47
C LEU A 27 -7.17 11.56 -4.74
N GLU A 28 -6.86 12.78 -4.29
CA GLU A 28 -7.78 13.65 -3.54
C GLU A 28 -8.31 12.99 -2.25
N VAL A 29 -7.43 12.23 -1.57
CA VAL A 29 -7.71 11.52 -0.31
C VAL A 29 -6.94 12.16 0.85
N THR A 30 -7.30 11.79 2.08
CA THR A 30 -6.56 12.17 3.29
C THR A 30 -6.19 10.93 4.08
N PHE A 31 -4.89 10.67 4.23
CA PHE A 31 -4.42 9.55 5.04
C PHE A 31 -4.51 9.86 6.53
N ARG A 32 -4.75 8.80 7.29
CA ARG A 32 -4.63 8.79 8.75
C ARG A 32 -3.50 7.88 9.13
N LEU A 33 -2.69 8.31 10.11
CA LEU A 33 -1.65 7.46 10.67
C LEU A 33 -2.27 6.41 11.60
N HIS A 34 -1.86 5.17 11.41
CA HIS A 34 -2.19 4.02 12.24
C HIS A 34 -0.88 3.35 12.69
N GLU A 35 -0.92 2.70 13.84
CA GLU A 35 0.18 1.89 14.35
C GLU A 35 -0.27 0.44 14.45
N SER A 36 0.48 -0.46 13.81
CA SER A 36 0.32 -1.91 13.94
C SER A 36 1.47 -2.48 14.75
N ALA A 37 1.16 -3.44 15.64
CA ALA A 37 2.17 -4.18 16.36
C ALA A 37 3.00 -5.10 15.44
N SER A 38 2.46 -5.51 14.29
CA SER A 38 3.09 -6.48 13.40
C SER A 38 3.87 -5.84 12.26
N ILE A 39 3.38 -4.72 11.70
CA ILE A 39 3.97 -4.07 10.52
C ILE A 39 4.44 -2.63 10.79
N GLY A 40 4.34 -2.17 12.04
CA GLY A 40 4.71 -0.83 12.46
C GLY A 40 3.73 0.26 11.97
N PRO A 41 4.19 1.51 11.84
CA PRO A 41 3.36 2.64 11.44
C PRO A 41 3.00 2.58 9.96
N TYR A 42 1.74 2.80 9.65
CA TYR A 42 1.21 2.86 8.28
C TYR A 42 0.11 3.90 8.15
N TYR A 43 -0.16 4.31 6.93
CA TYR A 43 -1.17 5.29 6.59
C TYR A 43 -2.38 4.60 5.95
N PHE A 44 -3.58 4.98 6.38
CA PHE A 44 -4.83 4.45 5.85
C PHE A 44 -5.73 5.57 5.31
N ALA A 45 -6.31 5.36 4.12
CA ALA A 45 -7.33 6.23 3.56
C ALA A 45 -8.36 5.41 2.78
N PRO A 46 -9.65 5.70 2.89
CA PRO A 46 -10.63 5.15 1.95
C PRO A 46 -10.52 5.84 0.59
N LEU A 47 -10.70 5.08 -0.49
CA LEU A 47 -10.80 5.58 -1.86
C LEU A 47 -12.15 5.15 -2.43
N ASP A 48 -12.92 6.11 -2.95
CA ASP A 48 -14.23 5.84 -3.56
C ASP A 48 -15.16 5.04 -2.62
N GLU A 49 -15.36 5.50 -1.37
CA GLU A 49 -16.15 4.76 -0.36
C GLU A 49 -17.49 4.24 -0.95
N PRO A 50 -17.83 2.95 -0.76
CA PRO A 50 -17.14 1.90 0.01
C PRO A 50 -16.26 0.96 -0.83
N GLU A 51 -15.81 1.38 -2.01
CA GLU A 51 -15.30 0.48 -3.06
C GLU A 51 -13.84 0.06 -2.86
N SER A 52 -12.98 0.93 -2.31
CA SER A 52 -11.55 0.63 -2.14
C SER A 52 -10.95 1.26 -0.88
N ASP A 53 -9.95 0.60 -0.32
CA ASP A 53 -9.13 1.12 0.76
C ASP A 53 -7.66 1.22 0.31
N LEU A 54 -6.97 2.24 0.83
CA LEU A 54 -5.56 2.50 0.57
C LEU A 54 -4.76 2.30 1.86
N ILE A 55 -3.69 1.53 1.78
CA ILE A 55 -2.71 1.36 2.85
C ILE A 55 -1.34 1.73 2.30
N LEU A 56 -0.75 2.81 2.84
CA LEU A 56 0.58 3.29 2.47
C LEU A 56 1.55 3.03 3.62
N ARG A 57 2.68 2.39 3.35
CA ARG A 57 3.70 2.10 4.37
C ARG A 57 5.11 2.16 3.79
N PRO A 58 6.13 2.44 4.60
CA PRO A 58 7.51 2.24 4.19
C PRO A 58 7.73 0.76 3.83
N ASN A 59 8.50 0.51 2.78
CA ASN A 59 8.99 -0.82 2.43
C ASN A 59 10.20 -1.13 3.32
N ARG A 60 9.94 -1.42 4.60
CA ARG A 60 10.99 -1.88 5.50
C ARG A 60 11.25 -3.34 5.12
N ASP A 61 12.51 -3.63 4.83
CA ASP A 61 13.03 -4.99 4.61
C ASP A 61 12.39 -5.96 5.62
N ALA A 62 11.91 -7.12 5.15
CA ALA A 62 11.27 -8.14 5.98
C ALA A 62 12.18 -8.66 7.11
N GLY A 63 13.49 -8.35 7.08
CA GLY A 63 14.39 -8.53 8.22
C GLY A 63 14.22 -7.55 9.39
N PHE A 64 13.23 -6.65 9.36
CA PHE A 64 13.04 -5.63 10.40
C PHE A 64 12.23 -6.14 11.60
N ASP A 65 12.77 -7.14 12.29
CA ASP A 65 12.88 -7.19 13.76
C ASP A 65 13.79 -8.38 14.15
N GLU A 66 15.03 -8.12 14.59
CA GLU A 66 15.95 -9.16 15.06
C GLU A 66 15.47 -9.80 16.40
N ASP A 67 14.47 -9.18 17.06
CA ASP A 67 13.92 -9.56 18.36
C ASP A 67 12.47 -10.11 18.32
N THR A 68 11.81 -10.14 17.16
CA THR A 68 10.48 -10.77 17.00
C THR A 68 10.64 -12.14 16.33
N ASP A 69 9.95 -13.16 16.87
CA ASP A 69 9.93 -14.52 16.28
C ASP A 69 9.68 -14.43 14.77
N ASP A 70 10.44 -15.18 13.96
CA ASP A 70 10.28 -15.28 12.50
C ASP A 70 8.79 -15.26 12.16
N PRO A 71 8.29 -14.31 11.35
CA PRO A 71 6.90 -14.34 10.94
C PRO A 71 6.65 -15.72 10.34
N ASP A 72 5.68 -16.47 10.90
CA ASP A 72 5.22 -17.77 10.39
C ASP A 72 5.33 -17.76 8.85
N ASP A 73 5.86 -18.81 8.19
CA ASP A 73 6.12 -18.86 6.74
C ASP A 73 4.95 -18.36 5.86
N ALA A 74 3.72 -18.37 6.38
CA ALA A 74 2.50 -17.84 5.78
C ALA A 74 2.39 -16.30 5.75
N PHE A 75 3.25 -15.58 6.47
CA PHE A 75 3.30 -14.12 6.60
C PHE A 75 4.64 -13.54 6.14
N VAL A 76 5.52 -14.35 5.55
CA VAL A 76 6.73 -13.88 4.88
C VAL A 76 6.31 -12.93 3.78
N GLU A 77 6.60 -11.64 3.97
CA GLU A 77 6.37 -10.63 2.94
C GLU A 77 7.18 -11.01 1.70
N PRO A 78 6.57 -11.04 0.50
CA PRO A 78 7.29 -11.35 -0.71
C PRO A 78 8.47 -10.39 -0.89
N ASP A 79 9.57 -10.89 -1.44
CA ASP A 79 10.78 -10.09 -1.69
C ASP A 79 10.41 -8.93 -2.63
N PHE A 80 10.20 -7.75 -2.06
CA PHE A 80 9.71 -6.59 -2.80
C PHE A 80 10.89 -5.95 -3.54
N PRO A 81 10.74 -5.57 -4.82
CA PRO A 81 11.77 -4.82 -5.55
C PRO A 81 12.19 -3.54 -4.80
N ASP A 82 13.38 -2.99 -5.11
CA ASP A 82 14.04 -1.80 -4.49
C ASP A 82 13.20 -0.50 -4.49
N PHE A 83 12.04 -0.52 -3.83
CA PHE A 83 11.15 0.60 -3.59
C PHE A 83 11.23 0.97 -2.12
N GLY A 84 11.22 2.25 -1.79
CA GLY A 84 11.28 2.70 -0.40
C GLY A 84 9.91 2.75 0.27
N VAL A 85 8.83 2.86 -0.51
CA VAL A 85 7.45 2.97 0.00
C VAL A 85 6.50 2.14 -0.87
N LEU A 86 5.55 1.46 -0.23
CA LEU A 86 4.51 0.65 -0.85
C LEU A 86 3.13 1.21 -0.59
N LEU A 87 2.25 1.12 -1.59
CA LEU A 87 0.83 1.42 -1.53
C LEU A 87 0.02 0.20 -1.94
N TYR A 88 -0.77 -0.33 -1.01
CA TYR A 88 -1.74 -1.39 -1.24
C TYR A 88 -3.10 -0.75 -1.51
N VAL A 89 -3.78 -1.26 -2.52
CA VAL A 89 -5.15 -0.88 -2.87
C VAL A 89 -6.03 -2.12 -2.76
N GLU A 90 -6.80 -2.21 -1.68
CA GLU A 90 -7.71 -3.33 -1.43
C GLU A 90 -9.10 -2.98 -1.98
N ARG A 91 -9.59 -3.75 -2.95
CA ARG A 91 -10.91 -3.55 -3.55
C ARG A 91 -11.95 -4.45 -2.87
N LYS A 92 -13.00 -3.82 -2.34
CA LYS A 92 -14.07 -4.48 -1.60
C LYS A 92 -15.20 -5.02 -2.49
N THR A 93 -15.30 -4.56 -3.73
CA THR A 93 -16.34 -4.95 -4.68
C THR A 93 -15.76 -5.29 -6.06
N GLU A 94 -16.16 -6.44 -6.63
CA GLU A 94 -15.91 -6.78 -8.04
C GLU A 94 -16.80 -5.89 -8.93
N GLY A 95 -16.35 -4.68 -9.25
CA GLY A 95 -17.23 -3.76 -9.98
C GLY A 95 -16.56 -2.51 -10.52
N LYS A 96 -16.05 -2.63 -11.75
CA LYS A 96 -15.45 -1.58 -12.59
C LYS A 96 -14.29 -0.81 -11.95
N PRO A 97 -13.25 -0.54 -12.74
CA PRO A 97 -12.07 0.05 -12.16
C PRO A 97 -12.35 1.49 -11.72
N GLY A 98 -12.00 1.83 -10.48
CA GLY A 98 -11.54 3.16 -10.07
C GLY A 98 -10.29 3.64 -10.83
N SER A 99 -10.10 3.12 -12.05
CA SER A 99 -8.99 3.35 -13.00
C SER A 99 -8.72 4.82 -13.24
N GLY A 100 -9.68 5.71 -13.03
CA GLY A 100 -9.49 7.14 -13.26
C GLY A 100 -8.45 7.74 -12.30
N ALA A 101 -8.61 7.51 -11.00
CA ALA A 101 -7.72 8.11 -9.99
C ALA A 101 -6.39 7.37 -9.92
N LEU A 102 -6.43 6.03 -9.88
CA LEU A 102 -5.21 5.20 -9.79
C LEU A 102 -4.30 5.30 -11.01
N ALA A 103 -4.83 5.56 -12.21
CA ALA A 103 -4.00 5.80 -13.40
C ALA A 103 -3.05 7.00 -13.24
N ARG A 104 -3.37 7.95 -12.35
CA ARG A 104 -2.50 9.10 -12.04
C ARG A 104 -1.23 8.69 -11.29
N LEU A 105 -1.25 7.56 -10.60
CA LEU A 105 -0.08 7.01 -9.90
C LEU A 105 1.00 6.54 -10.87
N GLY A 106 0.65 6.13 -12.09
CA GLY A 106 1.63 5.63 -13.07
C GLY A 106 2.70 6.64 -13.50
N GLY A 107 2.55 7.92 -13.14
CA GLY A 107 3.60 8.93 -13.33
C GLY A 107 4.65 9.00 -12.21
N THR A 108 4.37 8.39 -11.06
CA THR A 108 5.14 8.56 -9.80
C THR A 108 5.44 7.23 -9.09
N ALA A 109 4.69 6.18 -9.41
CA ALA A 109 4.81 4.84 -8.85
C ALA A 109 4.72 3.78 -9.96
N GLN A 110 5.23 2.59 -9.66
CA GLN A 110 5.15 1.43 -10.53
C GLN A 110 4.17 0.40 -9.97
N LEU A 111 3.25 -0.08 -10.80
CA LEU A 111 2.41 -1.23 -10.45
C LEU A 111 3.27 -2.50 -10.39
N LEU A 112 3.25 -3.19 -9.26
CA LEU A 112 4.08 -4.38 -8.98
C LEU A 112 3.27 -5.67 -9.10
N LEU A 113 2.05 -5.69 -8.59
CA LEU A 113 1.23 -6.89 -8.48
C LEU A 113 -0.27 -6.56 -8.56
N VAL A 114 -1.04 -7.50 -9.10
CA VAL A 114 -2.50 -7.55 -9.05
C VAL A 114 -2.89 -8.98 -8.70
N GLU A 115 -3.55 -9.17 -7.56
CA GLU A 115 -4.10 -10.45 -7.10
C GLU A 115 -5.62 -10.40 -7.03
#